data_AF-A0A967DM19-F1
#
_entry.id   AF-A0A967DM19-F1
#
_cell.length_a   1.000
_cell.length_b   1.000
_cell.length_c   1.000
_cell.angle_alpha   90.00
_cell.angle_beta   90.00
_cell.angle_gamma   90.00
#
_symmetry.space_group_name_H-M   'P 1'
#
loop_
_entity.id
_entity.type
_entity.pdbx_description
1 polymer ?
#
loop_
_entity_poly.entity_id
_entity_poly.type
_entity_poly.pdbx_seq_one_letter_code
_entity_poly.pdbx_strand_id
1 'polypeptide(L)'
;ALPTITTTVTLKTGEKFTGTPAFTNDFVVEIKLPNGESKTWLRNGEWPKVVNTNRLQAHVDLMFKYTDDDIHNLAAYLNDK
;
A
#
# COMPACT_ATOMS: atom_id res chain seq x y z
N ALA A 1 9.54 -0.41 12.83
CA ALA A 1 8.98 0.60 11.90
C ALA A 1 7.60 0.15 11.48
N LEU A 2 6.66 1.07 11.26
CA LEU A 2 5.36 0.72 10.69
C LEU A 2 5.52 0.38 9.20
N PRO A 3 4.78 -0.61 8.69
CA PRO A 3 4.85 -0.95 7.28
C PRO A 3 4.35 0.20 6.40
N THR A 4 5.03 0.42 5.27
CA THR A 4 4.66 1.44 4.27
C THR A 4 3.32 1.12 3.61
N ILE A 5 3.08 -0.17 3.34
CA ILE A 5 1.84 -0.70 2.79
C ILE A 5 1.20 -1.64 3.81
N THR A 6 -0.08 -1.43 4.10
CA THR A 6 -0.91 -2.35 4.86
C THR A 6 -2.00 -2.94 3.98
N THR A 7 -2.29 -4.21 4.15
CA THR A 7 -3.35 -4.91 3.44
C THR A 7 -4.48 -5.25 4.38
N THR A 8 -5.70 -4.84 4.02
CA THR A 8 -6.92 -5.23 4.71
C THR A 8 -7.68 -6.24 3.87
N VAL A 9 -7.88 -7.42 4.44
CA VAL A 9 -8.67 -8.50 3.86
C VAL A 9 -10.04 -8.50 4.51
N THR A 10 -11.09 -8.48 3.69
CA THR A 10 -12.49 -8.58 4.13
C THR A 10 -13.07 -9.90 3.62
N LEU A 11 -13.47 -10.77 4.54
CA LEU A 11 -14.11 -12.04 4.22
C LEU A 11 -15.57 -11.82 3.82
N LYS A 12 -16.17 -12.83 3.15
CA LYS A 12 -17.59 -12.81 2.77
C LYS A 12 -18.52 -12.74 4.01
N THR A 13 -18.04 -13.21 5.16
CA THR A 13 -18.69 -13.12 6.48
C THR A 13 -18.71 -11.69 7.04
N GLY A 14 -17.93 -10.78 6.46
CA GLY A 14 -17.76 -9.40 6.94
C GLY A 14 -16.55 -9.21 7.88
N GLU A 15 -15.91 -10.29 8.32
CA GLU A 15 -14.71 -10.22 9.14
C GLU A 15 -13.56 -9.54 8.40
N LYS A 16 -12.79 -8.73 9.13
CA LYS A 16 -11.68 -7.94 8.59
C LYS A 16 -10.38 -8.26 9.30
N PHE A 17 -9.33 -8.44 8.50
CA PHE A 17 -7.98 -8.68 8.97
C PHE A 17 -7.05 -7.68 8.31
N THR A 18 -6.27 -6.95 9.11
CA THR A 18 -5.30 -5.98 8.61
C THR A 18 -3.90 -6.37 9.05
N GLY A 19 -2.98 -6.39 8.09
CA GLY A 19 -1.60 -6.79 8.30
C GLY A 19 -0.67 -6.27 7.22
N THR A 20 0.57 -6.74 7.22
CA THR A 20 1.49 -6.50 6.12
C THR A 20 1.24 -7.52 5.01
N PRO A 21 1.22 -7.12 3.73
CA PRO A 21 1.14 -8.07 2.62
C PRO A 21 2.34 -9.02 2.68
N ALA A 22 2.09 -10.32 2.57
CA ALA A 22 3.12 -11.34 2.46
C ALA A 22 3.15 -11.94 1.05
N PHE A 23 1.99 -12.32 0.54
CA PHE A 23 1.83 -12.84 -0.82
C PHE A 23 0.41 -12.56 -1.31
N THR A 24 0.22 -12.14 -2.55
CA THR A 24 -1.13 -11.96 -3.12
C THR A 24 -1.11 -12.15 -4.62
N ASN A 25 -1.97 -13.02 -5.12
CA ASN A 25 -2.25 -13.22 -6.54
C ASN A 25 -3.75 -13.51 -6.74
N ASP A 26 -4.13 -13.95 -7.94
CA ASP A 26 -5.52 -14.20 -8.31
C ASP A 26 -6.16 -15.38 -7.57
N PHE A 27 -5.37 -16.23 -6.92
CA PHE A 27 -5.81 -17.47 -6.27
C PHE A 27 -5.61 -17.48 -4.76
N VAL A 28 -4.65 -16.71 -4.25
CA VAL A 28 -4.20 -16.77 -2.85
C VAL A 28 -3.94 -15.36 -2.35
N VAL A 29 -4.40 -15.09 -1.14
CA VAL A 29 -4.10 -13.88 -0.37
C VAL A 29 -3.47 -14.31 0.94
N GLU A 30 -2.28 -13.81 1.24
CA GLU A 30 -1.59 -13.99 2.50
C GLU A 30 -1.17 -12.63 3.08
N ILE A 31 -1.49 -12.43 4.35
CA ILE A 31 -1.01 -11.30 5.13
C ILE A 31 -0.35 -11.79 6.41
N LYS A 32 0.62 -11.03 6.91
CA LYS A 32 1.19 -11.21 8.24
C LYS A 32 0.57 -10.20 9.20
N LEU A 33 -0.06 -10.70 10.24
CA LEU A 33 -0.73 -9.91 11.28
C LEU A 33 0.28 -9.25 12.23
N PRO A 34 -0.16 -8.23 13.00
CA PRO A 34 0.72 -7.54 13.95
C PRO A 34 1.31 -8.44 15.04
N ASN A 35 0.61 -9.53 15.41
CA ASN A 35 1.07 -10.54 16.36
C ASN A 35 2.10 -11.52 15.77
N GLY A 36 2.44 -11.38 14.48
CA GLY A 36 3.38 -12.24 13.77
C GLY A 36 2.76 -13.46 13.07
N GLU A 37 1.47 -13.74 13.29
CA GLU A 37 0.75 -14.83 12.62
C GLU A 37 0.56 -14.53 11.13
N SER A 38 0.85 -15.50 10.26
CA SER A 38 0.43 -15.45 8.86
C SER A 38 -1.00 -15.99 8.73
N LYS A 39 -1.86 -15.26 8.02
CA LYS A 39 -3.17 -15.76 7.60
C LYS A 39 -3.25 -15.81 6.08
N THR A 40 -3.73 -16.95 5.60
CA THR A 40 -3.84 -17.25 4.17
C THR A 40 -5.27 -17.62 3.82
N TRP A 41 -5.74 -17.11 2.69
CA TRP A 41 -7.05 -17.42 2.15
C TRP A 41 -6.94 -17.74 0.66
N LEU A 42 -7.71 -18.74 0.22
CA LEU A 42 -7.93 -18.98 -1.19
C LEU A 42 -8.96 -17.98 -1.72
N ARG A 43 -8.72 -17.47 -2.92
CA ARG A 43 -9.67 -16.65 -3.65
C ARG A 43 -10.70 -17.54 -4.36
N ASN A 44 -11.96 -17.13 -4.26
CA ASN A 44 -13.07 -17.70 -5.03
C ASN A 44 -13.93 -16.55 -5.56
N GLY A 45 -13.80 -16.27 -6.86
CA GLY A 45 -14.34 -15.07 -7.49
C GLY A 45 -13.71 -13.81 -6.88
N GLU A 46 -14.56 -12.85 -6.49
CA GLU A 46 -14.10 -11.58 -5.91
C GLU A 46 -13.75 -11.65 -4.41
N TRP A 47 -13.84 -12.83 -3.79
CA TRP A 47 -13.62 -13.01 -2.35
C TRP A 47 -12.32 -13.78 -2.06
N PRO A 48 -11.61 -13.46 -0.96
CA PRO A 48 -11.85 -12.31 -0.08
C PRO A 48 -11.48 -10.98 -0.76
N LYS A 49 -12.17 -9.90 -0.37
CA LYS A 49 -11.87 -8.56 -0.87
C LYS A 49 -10.59 -8.05 -0.23
N VAL A 50 -9.71 -7.45 -1.03
CA VAL A 50 -8.41 -6.98 -0.58
C VAL A 50 -8.26 -5.49 -0.88
N VAL A 51 -7.88 -4.71 0.13
CA VAL A 51 -7.57 -3.28 0.00
C VAL A 51 -6.15 -3.05 0.49
N ASN A 52 -5.30 -2.54 -0.39
CA ASN A 52 -3.94 -2.09 -0.02
C ASN A 52 -3.97 -0.60 0.27
N THR A 53 -3.43 -0.21 1.42
CA THR A 53 -3.28 1.19 1.82
C THR A 53 -1.80 1.51 1.90
N ASN A 54 -1.33 2.41 1.02
CA ASN A 54 0.03 2.93 1.05
C ASN A 54 0.05 4.28 1.76
N ARG A 55 0.69 4.35 2.94
CA ARG A 55 0.76 5.60 3.72
C ARG A 55 1.61 6.69 3.05
N LEU A 56 2.48 6.31 2.12
CA LEU A 56 3.31 7.23 1.37
C LEU A 56 2.67 7.67 0.05
N GLN A 57 1.46 7.21 -0.27
CA GLN A 57 0.82 7.52 -1.56
C GLN A 57 0.73 9.02 -1.81
N ALA A 58 0.40 9.82 -0.78
CA ALA A 58 0.34 11.27 -0.90
C ALA A 58 1.68 11.91 -1.36
N HIS A 59 2.82 11.33 -0.99
CA HIS A 59 4.14 11.80 -1.45
C HIS A 59 4.41 11.36 -2.88
N VAL A 60 4.04 10.13 -3.24
CA VAL A 60 4.11 9.64 -4.62
C VAL A 60 3.26 10.51 -5.54
N ASP A 61 2.06 10.89 -5.10
CA ASP A 61 1.13 11.70 -5.88
C ASP A 61 1.65 13.13 -6.15
N LEU A 62 2.57 13.65 -5.32
CA LEU A 62 3.21 14.95 -5.57
C LEU A 62 4.17 14.90 -6.76
N MET A 63 4.79 13.76 -7.04
CA MET A 63 5.72 13.62 -8.18
C MET A 63 5.04 13.88 -9.53
N PHE A 64 3.75 13.58 -9.64
CA PHE A 64 2.98 13.84 -10.86
C PHE A 64 2.45 15.28 -10.96
N LYS A 65 2.61 16.09 -9.91
CA LYS A 65 2.15 17.49 -9.89
C LYS A 65 3.23 18.47 -10.27
N TYR A 66 4.49 18.17 -9.93
CA TYR A 66 5.59 19.07 -10.23
C TYR A 66 5.97 18.97 -11.69
N THR A 67 6.00 20.11 -12.34
CA THR A 67 6.51 20.25 -13.71
C THR A 67 8.03 20.25 -13.71
N ASP A 68 8.61 20.02 -14.89
CA ASP A 68 10.04 20.17 -15.09
C ASP A 68 10.52 21.57 -14.67
N ASP A 69 9.75 22.62 -14.99
CA ASP A 69 10.03 24.00 -14.57
C ASP A 69 10.02 24.16 -13.04
N ASP A 70 9.08 23.54 -12.33
CA ASP A 70 9.02 23.60 -10.86
C ASP A 70 10.31 23.03 -10.23
N ILE A 71 10.82 21.93 -10.77
CA ILE A 71 12.05 21.29 -10.30
C ILE A 71 13.28 22.13 -10.64
N HIS A 72 13.37 22.66 -11.86
CA HIS A 72 14.45 23.56 -12.27
C HIS A 72 14.50 24.84 -11.44
N ASN A 73 13.36 25.46 -11.17
CA ASN A 73 13.25 26.67 -10.35
C ASN A 73 13.69 26.42 -8.90
N LEU A 74 13.29 25.29 -8.31
CA LEU A 74 13.73 24.90 -6.98
C LEU A 74 15.24 24.67 -6.93
N ALA A 75 15.80 23.97 -7.93
CA ALA A 75 17.23 23.71 -8.01
C ALA A 75 18.05 25.01 -8.13
N ALA A 76 17.60 25.95 -8.96
CA ALA A 76 18.23 27.27 -9.08
C ALA A 76 18.23 28.02 -7.74
N TYR A 77 17.09 28.06 -7.04
CA TYR A 77 16.98 28.71 -5.74
C TYR A 77 17.90 28.10 -4.66
N LEU A 78 18.04 26.77 -4.63
CA LEU A 78 18.90 26.09 -3.66
C LEU A 78 20.39 26.25 -3.94
N ASN A 79 20.78 26.47 -5.20
CA ASN A 79 22.18 26.63 -5.61
C ASN A 79 22.67 28.09 -5.55
N ASP A 80 21.75 29.06 -5.56
CA ASP A 80 22.05 30.50 -5.40
C ASP A 80 22.12 30.94 -3.92
N LYS A 81 21.94 29.99 -3.00
CA LYS A 81 22.06 30.15 -1.54
C LYS A 81 23.39 29.58 -1.04
#